data_AF-A0A7X6VY76-F1
#
_entry.id   AF-A0A7X6VY76-F1
#
_cell.length_a   1.000
_cell.length_b   1.000
_cell.length_c   1.000
_cell.angle_alpha   90.00
_cell.angle_beta   90.00
_cell.angle_gamma   90.00
#
_symmetry.space_group_name_H-M   'P 1'
#
loop_
_entity.id
_entity.type
_entity.pdbx_description
1 polymer ?
#
loop_
_entity_poly.entity_id
_entity_poly.type
_entity_poly.pdbx_seq_one_letter_code
_entity_poly.pdbx_strand_id
1 'polypeptide(L)'
;GHAEGRTQVEIGLRKQLFDERLSFQLGGAIDVEGKRARNNQATDIASDILLEYRLTKDGRFRLKGFRHNQYEGVIEGQLVETGVGIVYVRDFNRWMNFFRKLKKKSDSTQIEKQP
;
A
#
# COMPACT_ATOMS: atom_id res chain seq x y z
N GLY A 1 35.11 -8.34 -19.87
CA GLY A 1 34.08 -9.02 -19.06
C GLY A 1 32.75 -8.86 -19.76
N HIS A 2 31.95 -9.91 -19.86
CA HIS A 2 30.62 -9.83 -20.45
C HIS A 2 29.65 -9.29 -19.39
N ALA A 3 28.91 -8.22 -19.72
CA ALA A 3 27.80 -7.77 -18.88
C ALA A 3 26.69 -8.83 -18.95
N GLU A 4 26.39 -9.48 -17.84
CA GLU A 4 25.21 -10.34 -17.73
C GLU A 4 23.99 -9.44 -17.44
N GLY A 5 23.00 -9.48 -18.34
CA GLY A 5 21.72 -8.81 -18.15
C GLY A 5 20.86 -9.52 -17.09
N ARG A 6 19.99 -8.75 -16.42
CA ARG A 6 18.98 -9.29 -15.49
C ARG A 6 17.61 -8.80 -15.95
N THR A 7 16.76 -9.76 -16.28
CA THR A 7 15.36 -9.52 -16.63
C THR A 7 14.49 -10.32 -15.67
N GLN A 8 13.49 -9.66 -15.08
CA GLN A 8 12.58 -10.26 -14.09
C GLN A 8 11.13 -10.04 -14.48
N VAL A 9 10.29 -11.03 -14.19
CA VAL A 9 8.83 -10.95 -14.35
C VAL A 9 8.18 -11.13 -12.99
N GLU A 10 7.37 -10.17 -12.58
CA GLU A 10 6.60 -10.22 -11.33
C GLU A 10 5.21 -10.82 -11.56
N ILE A 11 4.80 -11.69 -10.66
CA ILE A 11 3.47 -12.30 -10.65
C ILE A 11 2.84 -12.15 -9.26
N GLY A 12 1.52 -12.00 -9.22
CA GLY A 12 0.80 -11.82 -7.96
C GLY A 12 -0.63 -12.32 -8.01
N LEU A 13 -1.07 -12.93 -6.92
CA LEU A 13 -2.42 -13.39 -6.68
C LEU A 13 -3.00 -12.66 -5.48
N ARG A 14 -4.25 -12.21 -5.60
CA ARG A 14 -5.00 -11.59 -4.52
C ARG A 14 -6.32 -12.33 -4.33
N LYS A 15 -6.64 -12.65 -3.08
CA LYS A 15 -7.93 -13.23 -2.68
C LYS A 15 -8.55 -12.41 -1.57
N GLN A 16 -9.81 -12.02 -1.77
CA GLN A 16 -10.62 -11.35 -0.77
C GLN A 16 -11.70 -12.30 -0.26
N LEU A 17 -11.89 -12.29 1.05
CA LEU A 17 -12.80 -13.17 1.79
C LEU A 17 -13.59 -12.34 2.81
N PHE A 18 -14.71 -12.89 3.29
CA PHE A 18 -15.54 -12.31 4.35
C PHE A 18 -16.02 -10.88 4.04
N ASP A 19 -16.75 -10.69 2.94
CA ASP A 19 -17.16 -9.35 2.47
C ASP A 19 -15.97 -8.38 2.38
N GLU A 20 -14.87 -8.87 1.79
CA GLU A 20 -13.63 -8.11 1.59
C GLU A 20 -12.96 -7.65 2.90
N ARG A 21 -13.33 -8.26 4.04
CA ARG A 21 -12.69 -7.95 5.33
C ARG A 21 -11.32 -8.58 5.45
N LEU A 22 -11.10 -9.76 4.88
CA LEU A 22 -9.80 -10.42 4.85
C LEU A 22 -9.27 -10.38 3.42
N SER A 23 -8.13 -9.73 3.22
CA SER A 23 -7.41 -9.70 1.94
C SER A 23 -6.08 -10.40 2.11
N PHE A 24 -5.87 -11.42 1.30
CA PHE A 24 -4.62 -12.16 1.24
C PHE A 24 -4.00 -11.96 -0.13
N GLN A 25 -2.74 -11.53 -0.16
CA GLN A 25 -1.98 -11.32 -1.38
C GLN A 25 -0.68 -12.12 -1.30
N LEU A 26 -0.39 -12.82 -2.39
CA LEU A 26 0.85 -13.55 -2.61
C LEU A 26 1.50 -13.00 -3.88
N GLY A 27 2.78 -12.64 -3.81
CA GLY A 27 3.57 -12.16 -4.92
C GLY A 27 4.92 -12.86 -4.98
N GLY A 28 5.53 -12.80 -6.15
CA GLY A 28 6.88 -13.28 -6.38
C GLY A 28 7.43 -12.79 -7.71
N ALA A 29 8.74 -12.94 -7.89
CA ALA A 29 9.45 -12.54 -9.11
C ALA A 29 10.24 -13.72 -9.66
N ILE A 30 10.15 -13.92 -10.98
CA ILE A 30 10.86 -14.98 -11.70
C ILE A 30 11.94 -14.32 -12.54
N ASP A 31 13.19 -14.75 -12.35
CA ASP A 31 14.30 -14.38 -13.23
C ASP A 31 14.15 -15.12 -14.57
N VAL A 32 14.11 -14.38 -15.68
CA VAL A 32 13.95 -14.96 -17.03
C VAL A 32 15.25 -14.94 -17.84
N GLU A 33 16.31 -14.32 -17.30
CA GLU A 33 17.61 -14.20 -17.93
C GLU A 33 18.75 -14.43 -16.91
N GLY A 34 19.92 -14.87 -17.41
CA GLY A 34 21.11 -15.07 -16.59
C GLY A 34 21.14 -16.40 -15.83
N LYS A 35 22.20 -16.61 -15.04
CA LYS A 35 22.45 -17.88 -14.32
C LYS A 35 21.38 -18.21 -13.28
N ARG A 36 20.64 -17.20 -12.79
CA ARG A 36 19.57 -17.36 -11.79
C ARG A 36 18.29 -17.95 -12.37
N ALA A 37 17.97 -17.65 -13.64
CA ALA A 37 16.83 -18.25 -14.33
C ALA A 37 16.87 -19.79 -14.35
N ARG A 38 18.07 -20.39 -14.26
CA ARG A 38 18.27 -21.84 -14.21
C ARG A 38 18.02 -22.46 -12.83
N ASN A 39 17.88 -21.64 -11.79
CA ASN A 39 17.71 -22.07 -10.40
C ASN A 39 16.42 -21.49 -9.77
N ASN A 40 15.45 -21.10 -10.59
CA ASN A 40 14.14 -20.65 -10.10
C ASN A 40 13.47 -21.79 -9.31
N GLN A 41 13.21 -21.56 -8.04
CA GLN A 41 12.53 -22.52 -7.16
C GLN A 41 11.07 -22.11 -6.97
N ALA A 42 10.19 -23.08 -6.66
CA ALA A 42 8.77 -22.79 -6.39
C ALA A 42 8.58 -21.80 -5.22
N THR A 43 9.56 -21.68 -4.33
CA THR A 43 9.61 -20.71 -3.24
C THR A 43 9.76 -19.26 -3.70
N ASP A 44 10.27 -19.00 -4.91
CA ASP A 44 10.48 -17.64 -5.44
C ASP A 44 9.15 -16.98 -5.87
N ILE A 45 8.12 -17.79 -6.14
CA ILE A 45 6.78 -17.33 -6.55
C ILE A 45 5.93 -16.91 -5.34
N ALA A 46 6.31 -17.30 -4.12
CA ALA A 46 5.57 -17.04 -2.89
C ALA A 46 6.41 -16.28 -1.85
N SER A 47 7.38 -15.47 -2.30
CA SER A 47 8.29 -14.74 -1.42
C SER A 47 7.59 -13.57 -0.70
N ASP A 48 6.62 -12.95 -1.37
CA ASP A 48 6.01 -11.71 -0.91
C ASP A 48 4.58 -12.00 -0.46
N ILE A 49 4.30 -11.77 0.82
CA ILE A 49 3.01 -12.08 1.44
C ILE A 49 2.46 -10.82 2.07
N LEU A 50 1.21 -10.51 1.80
CA LEU A 50 0.48 -9.43 2.43
C LEU A 50 -0.87 -9.93 2.93
N LEU A 51 -1.09 -9.81 4.23
CA LEU A 51 -2.35 -10.10 4.89
C LEU A 51 -2.94 -8.82 5.47
N GLU A 52 -4.16 -8.48 5.07
CA GLU A 52 -4.89 -7.33 5.60
C GLU A 52 -6.24 -7.75 6.16
N TYR A 53 -6.58 -7.23 7.34
CA TYR A 53 -7.89 -7.43 7.96
C TYR A 53 -8.55 -6.12 8.33
N ARG A 54 -9.77 -5.86 7.84
CA ARG A 54 -10.58 -4.68 8.18
C ARG A 54 -11.27 -4.90 9.53
N LEU A 55 -10.85 -4.13 10.53
CA LEU A 55 -11.47 -4.12 11.85
C LEU A 55 -12.84 -3.44 11.84
N THR A 56 -12.98 -2.39 11.03
CA THR A 56 -14.23 -1.64 10.87
C THR A 56 -14.85 -1.83 9.50
N LYS A 57 -16.19 -1.81 9.43
CA LYS A 57 -16.95 -1.94 8.17
C LYS A 57 -16.57 -0.85 7.16
N ASP A 58 -16.33 0.36 7.64
CA ASP A 58 -15.88 1.50 6.84
C ASP A 58 -14.40 1.41 6.39
N GLY A 59 -13.64 0.41 6.85
CA GLY A 59 -12.24 0.21 6.47
C GLY A 59 -11.24 1.19 7.06
N ARG A 60 -11.68 2.09 7.96
CA ARG A 60 -10.81 3.10 8.58
C ARG A 60 -9.73 2.48 9.46
N PHE A 61 -9.99 1.35 10.11
CA PHE A 61 -8.99 0.60 10.87
C PHE A 61 -8.71 -0.74 10.21
N ARG A 62 -7.43 -1.02 9.94
CA ARG A 62 -6.96 -2.26 9.34
C ARG A 62 -5.77 -2.81 10.11
N LEU A 63 -5.72 -4.13 10.27
CA LEU A 63 -4.49 -4.85 10.63
C LEU A 63 -3.78 -5.25 9.35
N LYS A 64 -2.47 -5.05 9.28
CA LYS A 64 -1.63 -5.39 8.15
C LYS A 64 -0.46 -6.23 8.64
N GLY A 65 -0.31 -7.43 8.10
CA GLY A 65 0.89 -8.26 8.23
C GLY A 65 1.55 -8.40 6.86
N PHE A 66 2.87 -8.31 6.81
CA PHE A 66 3.60 -8.47 5.57
C PHE A 66 4.91 -9.22 5.75
N ARG A 67 5.31 -9.89 4.68
CA ARG A 67 6.62 -10.49 4.48
C ARG A 67 7.08 -10.09 3.09
N HIS A 68 8.24 -9.50 2.97
CA HIS A 68 8.85 -9.14 1.70
C HIS A 68 10.28 -9.64 1.67
N ASN A 69 10.71 -10.24 0.56
CA ASN A 69 12.07 -10.74 0.42
C ASN A 69 12.85 -9.86 -0.54
N GLN A 70 13.84 -9.12 -0.05
CA GLN A 70 14.76 -8.37 -0.90
C GLN A 70 16.13 -9.07 -0.95
N TYR A 71 16.69 -9.16 -2.14
CA TYR A 71 18.02 -9.72 -2.36
C TYR A 71 19.00 -8.58 -2.66
N GLU A 72 19.86 -8.25 -1.71
CA GLU A 72 20.95 -7.28 -1.87
C GLU A 72 22.29 -7.99 -2.12
N GLY A 73 22.65 -8.15 -3.40
CA GLY A 73 24.05 -8.34 -3.79
C GLY A 73 24.74 -9.67 -3.43
N VAL A 74 25.98 -9.81 -3.90
CA VAL A 74 26.73 -11.09 -4.02
C VAL A 74 27.38 -11.54 -2.69
N ILE A 75 27.18 -10.81 -1.59
CA ILE A 75 27.93 -11.01 -0.33
C ILE A 75 27.03 -11.18 0.90
N GLU A 76 25.79 -10.68 0.88
CA GLU A 76 24.85 -10.79 1.99
C GLU A 76 23.58 -11.51 1.52
N GLY A 77 23.15 -12.53 2.26
CA GLY A 77 22.10 -13.45 1.86
C GLY A 77 20.70 -12.83 1.69
N GLN A 78 19.68 -13.67 1.56
CA GLN A 78 18.28 -13.22 1.44
C GLN A 78 17.88 -12.35 2.65
N LEU A 79 17.53 -11.09 2.43
CA LEU A 79 17.01 -10.20 3.47
C LEU A 79 15.49 -10.31 3.48
N VAL A 80 14.98 -11.04 4.49
CA VAL A 80 13.54 -11.22 4.69
C VAL A 80 13.04 -10.20 5.69
N GLU A 81 12.27 -9.23 5.22
CA GLU A 81 11.59 -8.24 6.07
C GLU A 81 10.19 -8.73 6.42
N THR A 82 9.92 -8.91 7.72
CA THR A 82 8.59 -9.28 8.22
C THR A 82 8.11 -8.28 9.24
N GLY A 83 6.81 -7.97 9.20
CA GLY A 83 6.24 -6.99 10.10
C GLY A 83 4.73 -7.10 10.24
N VAL A 84 4.23 -6.53 11.33
CA VAL A 84 2.81 -6.33 11.58
C VAL A 84 2.57 -4.88 11.97
N GLY A 85 1.42 -4.34 11.57
CA GLY A 85 1.07 -2.96 11.80
C GLY A 85 -0.42 -2.72 11.80
N ILE A 86 -0.82 -1.58 12.35
CA ILE A 86 -2.20 -1.10 12.33
C ILE A 86 -2.25 0.13 11.43
N VAL A 87 -3.21 0.16 10.51
CA VAL A 87 -3.41 1.26 9.57
C VAL A 87 -4.69 1.99 9.94
N TYR A 88 -4.59 3.30 10.14
CA TYR A 88 -5.73 4.20 10.32
C TYR A 88 -5.84 5.18 9.14
N VAL A 89 -6.99 5.21 8.47
CA VAL A 89 -7.27 6.11 7.34
C VAL A 89 -8.46 7.00 7.66
N ARG A 90 -8.34 8.31 7.41
CA ARG A 90 -9.41 9.29 7.61
C ARG A 90 -9.44 10.32 6.49
N ASP A 91 -10.59 10.47 5.84
CA ASP A 91 -10.82 11.51 4.84
C ASP A 91 -11.19 12.84 5.50
N PHE A 92 -10.53 13.92 5.07
CA PHE A 92 -10.75 15.28 5.57
C PHE A 92 -11.43 16.15 4.51
N ASN A 93 -12.65 15.79 4.09
CA ASN A 93 -13.39 16.51 3.04
C ASN A 93 -13.93 17.91 3.44
N ARG A 94 -13.53 18.50 4.57
CA ARG A 94 -14.14 19.74 5.12
C ARG A 94 -13.30 21.02 5.00
N TRP A 95 -12.40 21.12 4.02
CA TRP A 95 -11.69 22.39 3.75
C TRP A 95 -12.65 23.50 3.29
N MET A 96 -13.77 23.15 2.64
CA MET A 96 -14.74 24.14 2.12
C MET A 96 -15.51 24.90 3.21
N ASN A 97 -15.49 24.41 4.47
CA ASN A 97 -16.10 25.12 5.60
C ASN A 97 -15.21 26.25 6.15
N PHE A 98 -13.90 26.24 5.89
CA PHE A 98 -13.01 27.33 6.29
C PHE A 98 -13.25 28.60 5.46
N PHE A 99 -13.43 28.45 4.14
CA PHE A 99 -13.63 29.60 3.25
C PHE A 99 -15.04 30.20 3.30
N ARG A 100 -16.07 29.41 3.68
CA ARG A 100 -17.46 29.91 3.78
C ARG A 100 -17.68 30.89 4.93
N LYS A 101 -16.84 30.87 5.97
CA LYS A 101 -16.90 31.85 7.08
C LYS A 101 -16.30 33.21 6.71
N LEU A 102 -15.37 33.28 5.75
CA LEU A 102 -14.77 34.55 5.32
C LEU A 102 -15.71 35.38 4.44
N LYS A 103 -16.56 34.74 3.62
CA LYS A 103 -17.52 35.45 2.76
C LYS A 103 -18.77 35.97 3.47
N LYS A 104 -19.04 35.56 4.72
CA LYS A 104 -20.27 35.94 5.44
C LYS A 104 -20.09 37.14 6.37
N LYS A 105 -18.90 37.75 6.41
CA LYS A 105 -18.59 38.90 7.28
C LYS A 105 -18.57 40.25 6.55
N SER A 106 -18.95 40.30 5.27
CA SER A 106 -18.94 41.52 4.45
C SER A 106 -20.33 42.08 4.09
N ASP A 107 -21.41 41.57 4.69
CA ASP A 107 -22.80 41.97 4.37
C ASP A 107 -23.62 42.45 5.60
N SER A 108 -22.98 42.92 6.67
CA SER A 108 -23.70 43.45 7.85
C SER A 108 -23.33 44.89 8.21
N THR A 109 -22.86 45.69 7.25
CA THR A 109 -22.69 47.14 7.41
C THR A 109 -23.52 47.89 6.37
N GLN A 110 -24.84 47.76 6.48
CA GLN A 110 -25.78 48.83 6.17
C GLN A 110 -26.47 49.12 7.51
N ILE A 111 -25.87 49.93 8.39
CA ILE A 111 -26.20 51.37 8.52
C ILE A 111 -27.70 51.56 8.31
N GLU A 112 -28.50 51.29 9.33
CA GLU A 112 -28.93 52.30 10.31
C GLU A 112 -29.73 53.47 9.69
N LYS A 113 -31.07 53.36 9.87
CA LYS A 113 -32.08 54.40 10.15
C LYS A 113 -32.55 55.35 9.02
N GLN A 114 -33.74 55.05 8.48
CA GLN A 114 -34.84 56.03 8.34
C GLN A 114 -35.43 56.29 9.74
N PRO A 115 -35.92 57.49 10.08
CA PRO A 115 -36.93 58.26 9.35
C PRO A 115 -36.51 59.68 8.91
#